data_AF-X1FVG2-F1
#
_entry.id   AF-X1FVG2-F1
#
_cell.length_a   1.000
_cell.length_b   1.000
_cell.length_c   1.000
_cell.angle_alpha   90.00
_cell.angle_beta   90.00
_cell.angle_gamma   90.00
#
_symmetry.space_group_name_H-M   'P 1'
#
loop_
_entity.id
_entity.type
_entity.pdbx_description
1 polymer ?
#
loop_
_entity_poly.entity_id
_entity_poly.type
_entity_poly.pdbx_seq_one_letter_code
_entity_poly.pdbx_strand_id
1 'polypeptide(L)' 'MPKKIKVGIIGCGGMAKAHLKGIKTLKEERNDLFSIEAVCDIEKEKAKSFSREVLNFNILF' A
#
# COMPACT_ATOMS: atom_id res chain seq x y z
N MET A 1 0.58 -4.63 -22.18
CA MET A 1 1.05 -4.18 -20.86
C MET A 1 0.89 -5.31 -19.85
N PRO A 2 1.87 -5.57 -18.97
CA PRO A 2 1.69 -6.55 -17.89
C PRO A 2 0.57 -6.10 -16.95
N LYS A 3 -0.22 -7.05 -16.45
CA LYS A 3 -1.32 -6.79 -15.52
C LYS A 3 -0.75 -6.38 -14.16
N LYS A 4 -1.26 -5.29 -13.58
CA LYS A 4 -0.85 -4.85 -12.23
C LYS A 4 -1.14 -5.93 -11.19
N ILE A 5 -0.19 -6.13 -10.28
CA ILE A 5 -0.34 -7.01 -9.13
C ILE A 5 -1.12 -6.25 -8.06
N LYS A 6 -2.30 -6.78 -7.72
CA LYS A 6 -3.15 -6.28 -6.63
C LYS A 6 -2.66 -6.85 -5.31
N VAL A 7 -2.36 -5.98 -4.35
CA VAL A 7 -1.75 -6.32 -3.07
C VAL A 7 -2.72 -6.01 -1.93
N GLY A 8 -2.82 -6.95 -1.00
CA GLY A 8 -3.42 -6.73 0.32
C GLY A 8 -2.34 -6.70 1.40
N ILE A 9 -2.43 -5.77 2.35
CA ILE A 9 -1.52 -5.71 3.51
C ILE A 9 -2.27 -6.17 4.77
N ILE A 10 -1.74 -7.18 5.47
CA ILE A 10 -2.26 -7.67 6.75
C ILE A 10 -1.27 -7.28 7.86
N GLY A 11 -1.78 -6.59 8.88
CA GLY A 11 -0.98 -5.95 9.91
C GLY A 11 -0.54 -4.56 9.49
N CYS A 12 -1.09 -3.54 10.15
CA CYS A 12 -0.94 -2.11 9.85
C CYS A 12 -0.06 -1.41 10.89
N GLY A 13 0.92 -2.14 11.47
CA GLY A 13 1.89 -1.63 12.42
C GLY A 13 3.13 -0.97 11.77
N GLY A 14 4.22 -0.83 12.54
CA GLY A 14 5.44 -0.16 12.06
C GLY A 14 6.04 -0.75 10.77
N MET A 15 6.05 -2.08 10.64
CA MET A 15 6.57 -2.76 9.44
C MET A 15 5.72 -2.51 8.18
N ALA A 16 4.41 -2.26 8.33
CA ALA A 16 3.54 -1.93 7.21
C ALA A 16 4.00 -0.64 6.50
N LYS A 17 4.55 0.31 7.26
CA LYS A 17 5.09 1.56 6.71
C LYS A 17 6.38 1.34 5.91
N ALA A 18 7.23 0.40 6.35
CA ALA A 18 8.42 0.01 5.60
C ALA A 18 8.03 -0.67 4.26
N HIS A 19 7.02 -1.55 4.28
CA HIS A 19 6.47 -2.14 3.05
C HIS A 19 5.87 -1.09 2.11
N LEU A 20 5.09 -0.13 2.64
CA LEU A 20 4.53 0.97 1.86
C LEU A 20 5.63 1.81 1.19
N LYS A 21 6.71 2.11 1.92
CA LYS A 21 7.89 2.80 1.36
C LYS A 21 8.54 1.98 0.24
N GLY A 22 8.77 0.69 0.44
CA GLY A 22 9.36 -0.19 -0.59
C GLY A 22 8.50 -0.30 -1.84
N ILE A 23 7.19 -0.47 -1.68
CA ILE A 23 6.23 -0.50 -2.80
C ILE A 23 6.23 0.83 -3.55
N LYS A 24 6.34 1.96 -2.83
CA LYS A 24 6.48 3.29 -3.45
C LYS A 24 7.75 3.38 -4.30
N THR A 25 8.90 2.98 -3.75
CA THR A 25 10.16 2.96 -4.51
C THR A 25 10.05 2.09 -5.76
N LEU A 26 9.43 0.91 -5.65
CA LEU A 26 9.19 0.04 -6.82
C LEU A 26 8.25 0.68 -7.85
N LYS A 27 7.21 1.41 -7.44
CA LYS A 27 6.33 2.15 -8.36
C LYS A 27 7.10 3.22 -9.12
N GLU A 28 7.96 3.98 -8.44
CA GLU A 28 8.79 5.05 -9.01
C GLU A 28 9.85 4.50 -9.97
N GLU A 29 10.47 3.37 -9.66
CA GLU A 29 11.55 2.76 -10.47
C GLU A 29 11.06 1.84 -11.59
N ARG A 30 9.90 1.20 -11.41
CA ARG A 30 9.40 0.10 -12.25
C ARG A 30 7.90 0.25 -12.56
N ASN A 31 7.58 1.23 -13.41
CA ASN A 31 6.44 1.23 -14.33
C ASN A 31 5.06 0.81 -13.74
N ASP A 32 4.75 1.21 -12.52
CA ASP A 32 3.41 1.07 -11.91
C ASP A 32 2.87 -0.38 -11.86
N LEU A 33 3.75 -1.34 -11.54
CA LEU A 33 3.43 -2.77 -11.53
C LEU A 33 2.54 -3.24 -10.37
N PHE A 34 2.43 -2.45 -9.29
CA PHE A 34 1.76 -2.85 -8.06
C PHE A 34 0.68 -1.86 -7.65
N SER A 35 -0.46 -2.33 -7.15
CA SER A 35 -1.46 -1.49 -6.49
C SER A 35 -1.88 -2.12 -5.16
N ILE A 36 -1.87 -1.33 -4.08
CA ILE A 36 -2.42 -1.76 -2.80
C ILE A 36 -3.92 -1.51 -2.86
N GLU A 37 -4.71 -2.58 -2.82
CA GLU A 37 -6.18 -2.57 -2.99
C GLU A 37 -6.92 -2.86 -1.67
N ALA A 38 -6.22 -3.41 -0.67
CA ALA A 38 -6.80 -3.77 0.61
C ALA A 38 -5.79 -3.65 1.75
N VAL A 39 -6.28 -3.32 2.94
CA VAL A 39 -5.52 -3.34 4.20
C VAL A 39 -6.37 -3.96 5.30
N CYS A 40 -5.73 -4.65 6.24
CA CYS A 40 -6.39 -5.33 7.36
C CYS A 40 -5.54 -5.25 8.62
N ASP A 41 -6.19 -5.10 9.77
CA ASP A 41 -5.59 -5.19 11.11
C ASP A 41 -6.65 -5.65 12.11
N ILE A 42 -6.23 -6.28 13.21
CA ILE A 42 -7.13 -6.64 14.31
C ILE A 42 -7.72 -5.40 14.98
N GLU A 43 -6.96 -4.30 15.00
CA GLU A 43 -7.41 -2.99 15.47
C GLU A 43 -7.91 -2.16 14.28
N LYS A 44 -9.24 -2.02 14.14
CA LYS A 44 -9.89 -1.31 13.03
C LYS A 44 -9.33 0.09 12.76
N GLU A 45 -8.97 0.84 13.80
CA GLU A 45 -8.41 2.18 13.64
C GLU A 45 -7.00 2.18 13.04
N LYS A 46 -6.19 1.14 13.29
CA LYS A 46 -4.89 0.97 12.60
C LYS A 46 -5.10 0.72 11.12
N ALA A 47 -6.02 -0.17 10.75
CA ALA A 47 -6.38 -0.41 9.35
C ALA A 47 -6.89 0.87 8.66
N LYS A 48 -7.77 1.63 9.31
CA LYS A 48 -8.25 2.93 8.79
C LYS A 48 -7.12 3.94 8.63
N SER A 49 -6.28 4.14 9.65
CA SER A 49 -5.17 5.09 9.57
C SER A 49 -4.21 4.72 8.45
N PHE A 50 -3.83 3.46 8.35
CA PHE A 50 -2.93 2.98 7.31
C PHE A 50 -3.57 3.04 5.92
N SER A 51 -4.88 2.81 5.78
CA SER A 51 -5.59 3.01 4.51
C SER A 51 -5.50 4.47 4.03
N ARG A 52 -5.55 5.45 4.93
CA ARG A 52 -5.37 6.87 4.60
C ARG A 52 -3.94 7.15 4.17
N GLU A 53 -2.95 6.55 4.82
CA GLU A 53 -1.55 6.63 4.37
C GLU A 53 -1.41 6.09 2.95
N VAL A 54 -1.91 4.88 2.67
CA VAL A 54 -1.92 4.27 1.33
C VAL A 54 -2.62 5.16 0.29
N LEU A 55 -3.78 5.73 0.64
CA LEU A 55 -4.51 6.64 -0.26
C LEU A 55 -3.72 7.92 -0.54
N ASN A 56 -3.11 8.53 0.48
CA ASN A 56 -2.27 9.71 0.33
C ASN A 56 -1.08 9.47 -0.60
N PHE A 57 -0.56 8.24 -0.64
CA PHE A 57 0.50 7.87 -1.60
C PHE A 57 -0.03 7.49 -2.99
N ASN A 58 -1.28 7.06 -3.09
CA ASN A 58 -1.95 6.76 -4.36
C ASN A 58 -2.65 7.98 -4.98
N ILE A 59 -2.48 9.21 -4.46
CA ILE A 59 -3.04 10.42 -5.06
C ILE A 59 -2.23 10.81 -6.31
N LEU A 60 -2.56 10.16 -7.41
CA LEU A 60 -2.75 10.72 -8.75
C LEU A 60 -3.32 9.55 -9.59
N PHE A 61 -4.65 9.52 -9.70
CA PHE A 61 -5.32 8.85 -10.82
C PHE A 61 -5.03 9.64 -12.10
#